data_AF-A0A7Y4ZHX2-F1
#
_entry.id   AF-A0A7Y4ZHX2-F1
#
_cell.length_a   1.000
_cell.length_b   1.000
_cell.length_c   1.000
_cell.angle_alpha   90.00
_cell.angle_beta   90.00
_cell.angle_gamma   90.00
#
_symmetry.space_group_name_H-M   'P 1'
#
loop_
_entity.id
_entity.type
_entity.pdbx_description
1 polymer ?
#
loop_
_entity_poly.entity_id
_entity_poly.type
_entity_poly.pdbx_seq_one_letter_code
_entity_poly.pdbx_strand_id
1 'polypeptide(L)'
;MVRAVETRLDFVRAVNRGPLSLVSASGKLLVRQKLDEPNVLLLDVALYDHEPTLYVRFGDGPMGLLFALVVAYGIVRTLRHRRAVAADESAATAT
;
A
#
# COMPACT_ATOMS: atom_id res chain seq x y z
N MET A 1 -6.95 6.35 -7.26
CA MET A 1 -7.99 6.53 -6.22
C MET A 1 -7.43 6.25 -4.83
N VAL A 2 -6.67 5.17 -4.63
CA VAL A 2 -5.97 4.88 -3.36
C VAL A 2 -5.19 6.09 -2.82
N ARG A 3 -4.55 6.85 -3.71
CA ARG A 3 -3.88 8.11 -3.41
C ARG A 3 -4.71 9.14 -2.62
N ALA A 4 -6.03 9.20 -2.82
CA ALA A 4 -6.92 10.09 -2.07
C ALA A 4 -6.97 9.73 -0.58
N VAL A 5 -6.97 8.44 -0.28
CA VAL A 5 -6.95 7.91 1.10
C VAL A 5 -5.58 8.10 1.72
N GLU A 6 -4.53 7.82 0.96
CA GLU A 6 -3.13 7.97 1.39
C GLU A 6 -2.81 9.40 1.81
N THR A 7 -3.22 10.38 1.02
CA THR A 7 -2.95 11.80 1.31
C THR A 7 -4.03 12.46 2.16
N ARG A 8 -5.18 11.79 2.34
CA ARG A 8 -6.40 12.34 2.98
C ARG A 8 -6.95 13.57 2.24
N LEU A 9 -6.72 13.66 0.93
CA LEU A 9 -7.19 14.76 0.08
C LEU A 9 -8.21 14.27 -0.95
N ASP A 10 -9.15 15.14 -1.29
CA ASP A 10 -10.04 14.89 -2.44
C ASP A 10 -9.21 14.85 -3.73
N PHE A 11 -9.51 13.87 -4.60
CA PHE A 11 -8.75 13.60 -5.82
C PHE A 11 -9.63 13.80 -7.06
N VAL A 12 -9.27 14.80 -7.87
CA VAL A 12 -9.89 15.09 -9.18
C VAL A 12 -9.11 14.39 -10.27
N ARG A 13 -9.77 13.53 -11.05
CA ARG A 13 -9.20 12.88 -12.23
C ARG A 13 -9.82 13.46 -13.50
N ALA A 14 -9.07 14.36 -14.14
CA ALA A 14 -9.38 14.90 -15.46
C ALA A 14 -8.58 14.18 -16.54
N VAL A 15 -9.28 13.62 -17.54
CA VAL A 15 -8.67 12.83 -18.62
C VAL A 15 -9.41 13.09 -19.94
N ASN A 16 -8.70 13.06 -21.07
CA ASN A 16 -9.29 13.30 -22.40
C ASN A 16 -10.15 12.14 -22.90
N ARG A 17 -9.73 10.89 -22.62
CA ARG A 17 -10.46 9.66 -22.94
C ARG A 17 -10.44 8.77 -21.72
N GLY A 18 -11.59 8.68 -21.05
CA GLY A 18 -11.66 8.04 -19.74
C GLY A 18 -12.73 8.68 -18.86
N PRO A 19 -13.11 8.03 -17.75
CA PRO A 19 -14.09 8.61 -16.85
C PRO A 19 -13.47 9.79 -16.09
N LEU A 20 -14.04 10.97 -16.31
CA LEU A 20 -13.91 12.12 -15.42
C LEU A 20 -14.49 11.73 -14.06
N SER A 21 -13.71 11.86 -13.00
CA SER A 21 -14.15 11.42 -11.67
C SER A 21 -13.60 12.27 -10.53
N LEU A 22 -14.40 12.37 -9.47
CA LEU A 22 -14.02 12.96 -8.19
C LEU A 22 -14.10 11.87 -7.11
N VAL A 23 -13.05 11.79 -6.32
CA VAL A 23 -12.93 10.85 -5.20
C VAL A 23 -12.70 11.63 -3.93
N SER A 24 -13.47 11.33 -2.89
CA SER A 24 -13.26 11.93 -1.57
C SER A 24 -11.95 11.44 -0.94
N ALA A 25 -11.41 12.20 0.02
CA ALA A 25 -10.35 11.81 0.95
C ALA A 25 -10.58 10.45 1.64
N SER A 26 -11.83 10.00 1.77
CA SER A 26 -12.18 8.66 2.29
C SER A 26 -12.06 7.54 1.26
N GLY A 27 -11.74 7.86 0.00
CA GLY A 27 -11.71 6.93 -1.13
C GLY A 27 -13.07 6.72 -1.78
N LYS A 28 -14.13 7.37 -1.29
CA LYS A 28 -15.48 7.26 -1.88
C LYS A 28 -15.54 7.99 -3.22
N LEU A 29 -16.05 7.31 -4.26
CA LEU A 29 -16.36 7.93 -5.54
C LEU A 29 -17.56 8.88 -5.37
N LEU A 30 -17.32 10.18 -5.52
CA LEU A 30 -18.36 11.20 -5.41
C LEU A 30 -19.05 11.42 -6.74
N VAL A 31 -18.26 11.52 -7.82
CA VAL A 31 -18.78 11.77 -9.17
C VAL A 31 -18.02 10.91 -10.17
N ARG A 32 -18.76 10.40 -11.17
CA ARG A 32 -18.20 9.73 -12.35
C ARG A 32 -19.06 10.05 -13.56
N GLN A 33 -18.49 10.76 -14.53
CA GLN A 33 -19.17 11.00 -15.80
C GLN A 33 -18.97 9.84 -16.78
N LYS A 34 -19.95 9.67 -17.68
CA LYS A 34 -19.91 8.71 -18.79
C LYS A 34 -18.86 9.12 -19.83
N LEU A 35 -18.40 8.13 -20.58
CA LEU A 35 -17.20 8.20 -21.41
C LEU A 35 -17.39 8.90 -22.76
N ASP A 36 -18.64 8.95 -23.24
CA ASP A 36 -18.89 8.98 -24.69
C ASP A 36 -19.40 10.33 -25.22
N GLU A 37 -19.44 11.36 -24.38
CA GLU A 37 -19.86 12.70 -24.80
C GLU A 37 -18.92 13.78 -24.25
N PRO A 38 -18.57 14.81 -25.04
CA PRO A 38 -17.89 16.00 -24.55
C PRO A 38 -18.71 16.61 -23.42
N ASN A 39 -18.12 16.70 -22.23
CA ASN A 39 -18.83 17.15 -21.05
C ASN A 39 -17.92 17.99 -20.16
N VAL A 40 -18.52 18.94 -19.46
CA VAL A 40 -17.85 19.80 -18.48
C VAL A 40 -18.33 19.39 -17.11
N LEU A 41 -17.39 19.21 -16.18
CA LEU A 41 -17.69 18.87 -14.80
C LEU A 41 -17.33 20.04 -13.89
N LEU A 42 -18.35 20.72 -13.37
CA LEU A 42 -18.24 21.78 -12.36
C LEU A 42 -18.48 21.16 -10.98
N LEU A 43 -17.57 21.44 -10.04
CA LEU A 43 -17.56 20.85 -8.70
C LEU A 43 -17.07 21.88 -7.69
N ASP A 44 -17.69 21.90 -6.52
CA ASP A 44 -17.11 22.54 -5.34
C ASP A 44 -16.22 21.54 -4.62
N VAL A 45 -14.92 21.85 -4.51
CA VAL A 45 -13.93 20.98 -3.85
C VAL A 45 -13.42 21.68 -2.60
N ALA A 46 -13.45 20.97 -1.47
CA ALA A 46 -12.90 21.48 -0.23
C ALA A 46 -11.37 21.46 -0.28
N LEU A 47 -10.74 22.59 0.03
CA LEU A 47 -9.31 22.62 0.34
C LEU A 47 -9.17 22.25 1.81
N TYR A 48 -8.35 21.24 2.06
CA TYR A 48 -8.04 20.83 3.40
C TYR A 48 -6.61 21.17 3.74
N ASP A 49 -6.43 21.85 4.86
CA ASP A 49 -5.13 22.06 5.48
C ASP A 49 -5.04 21.14 6.69
N HIS A 50 -4.49 19.95 6.46
CA HIS A 50 -4.30 18.98 7.53
C HIS A 50 -2.89 18.41 7.51
N GLU A 51 -2.49 18.01 8.71
CA GLU A 51 -1.18 17.47 8.95
C GLU A 51 -0.95 16.19 8.11
N PRO A 52 0.24 16.02 7.47
CA PRO A 52 0.49 14.90 6.58
C PRO A 52 0.27 13.55 7.26
N THR A 53 -0.39 12.61 6.57
CA THR A 53 -0.62 11.25 7.08
C THR A 53 0.71 10.52 7.33
N LEU A 54 0.67 9.47 8.16
CA LEU A 54 1.84 8.61 8.39
C LEU A 54 2.39 8.03 7.09
N TYR A 55 1.52 7.72 6.13
CA TYR A 55 1.92 7.24 4.81
C TYR A 55 2.63 8.32 3.99
N VAL A 56 2.14 9.56 4.01
CA VAL A 56 2.85 10.67 3.34
C VAL A 56 4.21 10.95 3.99
N ARG A 57 4.32 10.80 5.31
CA ARG A 57 5.57 11.04 6.05
C ARG A 57 6.63 9.96 5.86
N PHE A 58 6.23 8.69 5.91
CA PHE A 58 7.17 7.56 5.96
C PHE A 58 7.14 6.67 4.72
N GLY A 59 6.18 6.88 3.81
CA GLY A 59 5.95 6.05 2.63
C GLY A 59 5.81 4.58 2.99
N ASP A 60 6.45 3.73 2.18
CA ASP A 60 6.47 2.28 2.38
C ASP A 60 7.57 1.81 3.35
N GLY A 61 8.34 2.72 3.95
CA GLY A 61 9.47 2.40 4.84
C GLY A 61 9.12 1.44 5.99
N PRO A 62 8.05 1.70 6.77
CA PRO A 62 7.64 0.81 7.85
C PRO A 62 7.27 -0.61 7.37
N MET A 63 6.64 -0.73 6.20
CA MET A 63 6.30 -2.03 5.60
C MET A 63 7.55 -2.75 5.10
N GLY A 64 8.49 -2.03 4.50
CA GLY A 64 9.80 -2.58 4.11
C GLY A 64 10.57 -3.13 5.30
N LEU A 65 10.58 -2.41 6.43
CA LEU A 65 11.20 -2.89 7.66
C LEU A 65 10.51 -4.15 8.20
N LEU A 66 9.19 -4.16 8.25
CA LEU A 66 8.43 -5.34 8.69
C LEU A 66 8.71 -6.55 7.80
N PHE A 67 8.72 -6.35 6.49
CA PHE A 67 9.04 -7.41 5.53
C PHE A 67 10.45 -7.98 5.75
N ALA A 68 11.45 -7.11 5.94
CA ALA A 68 12.81 -7.53 6.23
C ALA A 68 12.91 -8.36 7.52
N LEU A 69 12.20 -7.96 8.59
CA LEU A 69 12.17 -8.71 9.85
C LEU A 69 11.53 -10.09 9.69
N VAL A 70 10.43 -10.19 8.95
CA VAL A 70 9.75 -11.48 8.68
C VAL A 70 10.66 -12.41 7.87
N VAL A 71 11.32 -11.89 6.84
CA VAL A 71 12.28 -12.66 6.03
C VAL A 71 13.46 -13.11 6.87
N ALA A 72 14.06 -12.22 7.65
CA ALA A 72 15.18 -12.55 8.53
C ALA A 72 14.79 -13.64 9.55
N TYR A 73 13.61 -13.52 10.17
CA TYR A 73 13.09 -14.53 11.07
C TYR A 73 12.92 -15.90 10.38
N GLY A 74 12.36 -15.94 9.18
CA GLY A 74 12.20 -17.16 8.39
C GLY A 74 13.55 -17.82 8.06
N ILE A 75 14.55 -17.02 7.66
CA ILE A 75 15.91 -17.50 7.39
C ILE A 75 16.52 -18.11 8.65
N VAL A 76 16.51 -17.38 9.77
CA VAL A 76 17.08 -17.85 11.04
C VAL A 76 16.41 -19.14 11.49
N ARG A 77 15.08 -19.22 11.41
CA ARG A 77 14.34 -20.43 11.78
C ARG A 77 14.73 -21.63 10.91
N THR A 78 14.84 -21.44 9.60
CA THR A 78 15.20 -22.52 8.66
C THR A 78 16.63 -23.01 8.91
N LEU A 79 17.57 -22.09 9.13
CA LEU A 79 18.95 -22.44 9.46
C LEU A 79 19.05 -23.21 10.78
N ARG A 80 18.25 -22.84 11.79
CA ARG A 80 18.22 -23.55 13.08
C ARG A 80 17.64 -24.97 12.93
N HIS A 81 16.56 -25.14 12.16
CA HIS A 81 16.02 -26.48 11.89
C HIS A 81 17.04 -27.37 11.16
N ARG A 82 17.71 -26.84 10.13
CA ARG A 82 18.76 -27.60 9.41
C ARG A 82 19.91 -28.02 10.32
N ARG A 83 20.35 -27.15 11.23
CA ARG A 83 21.40 -27.47 12.19
C ARG A 83 20.96 -28.54 13.20
N ALA A 84 19.71 -28.49 13.66
CA ALA A 84 19.17 -29.52 14.56
C ALA A 84 19.11 -30.89 13.88
N VAL A 85 18.62 -30.97 12.64
CA VAL A 85 18.59 -32.22 11.87
C VAL A 85 19.99 -32.77 11.63
N ALA A 86 20.95 -31.91 11.23
CA ALA A 86 22.34 -32.35 11.04
C ALA A 86 23.01 -32.81 12.34
N ALA A 87 22.65 -32.23 13.49
CA ALA A 87 23.14 -32.65 14.80
C ALA A 87 22.58 -34.03 15.21
N ASP A 88 21.30 -34.29 14.91
CA ASP A 88 20.68 -35.61 15.16
C ASP A 88 21.29 -36.70 14.26
N GLU A 89 21.55 -36.41 12.98
CA GLU A 89 22.20 -37.35 12.05
C GLU A 89 23.65 -37.69 12.47
N SER A 90 24.40 -36.69 12.94
CA SER A 90 25.77 -36.91 13.43
C SER A 90 25.81 -37.66 14.76
N ALA A 91 24.81 -37.48 15.63
CA ALA A 91 24.66 -38.30 16.84
C ALA A 91 24.30 -39.76 16.52
N ALA A 92 23.42 -40.00 15.54
CA ALA A 92 23.02 -41.35 15.14
C ALA A 92 24.15 -42.17 14.49
N THR A 93 25.07 -41.52 13.78
CA THR A 93 26.20 -42.19 13.10
C THR A 93 27.35 -42.56 14.05
N ALA A 94 27.36 -42.01 15.27
CA ALA A 94 28.40 -42.23 16.28
C ALA A 94 28.07 -43.38 17.28
N THR A 95 26.92 -44.03 17.13
CA THR A 95 26.48 -45.21 17.91
C THR A 95 26.61 -46.47 17.08
#